data_AF-W9C2J0-F1
#
_entry.id   AF-W9C2J0-F1
#
_cell.length_a   1.000
_cell.length_b   1.000
_cell.length_c   1.000
_cell.angle_alpha   90.00
_cell.angle_beta   90.00
_cell.angle_gamma   90.00
#
_symmetry.space_group_name_H-M   'P 1'
#
loop_
_entity.id
_entity.type
_entity.pdbx_description
1 polymer ?
#
loop_
_entity_poly.entity_id
_entity_poly.type
_entity_poly.pdbx_seq_one_letter_code
_entity_poly.pdbx_strand_id
1 'polypeptide(L)'
;MSQSKVGPFTIDYITEKGKFDRCAATLSPGPNMLRIAYTKGLVYSISVPGVPVPARTIDFHFGGETFSATPATDPKRIRAWAAVDPTAINALMTVQGTIDITLDSKAYSWPIGRTRMEDVMVALENCTHKAMGHY
;
A
#
# COMPACT_ATOMS: atom_id res chain seq x y z
N MET A 1 12.54 -16.11 3.57
CA MET A 1 12.58 -15.26 2.36
C MET A 1 13.26 -13.95 2.73
N SER A 2 14.21 -13.50 1.91
CA SER A 2 15.01 -12.28 2.15
C SER A 2 14.12 -11.04 2.05
N GLN A 3 14.08 -10.24 3.10
CA GLN A 3 13.44 -8.93 3.12
C GLN A 3 14.24 -7.98 2.21
N SER A 4 13.66 -7.51 1.11
CA SER A 4 14.29 -6.50 0.25
C SER A 4 13.87 -5.09 0.67
N LYS A 5 14.70 -4.09 0.38
CA LYS A 5 14.42 -2.68 0.70
C LYS A 5 14.53 -1.83 -0.57
N VAL A 6 13.62 -0.86 -0.69
CA VAL A 6 13.63 0.14 -1.76
C VAL A 6 13.36 1.50 -1.13
N GLY A 7 14.39 2.35 -1.06
CA GLY A 7 14.29 3.59 -0.29
C GLY A 7 13.89 3.33 1.17
N PRO A 8 12.88 4.03 1.73
CA PRO A 8 12.38 3.79 3.08
C PRO A 8 11.44 2.58 3.17
N PHE A 9 11.08 1.95 2.04
CA PHE A 9 10.18 0.81 2.02
C PHE A 9 10.90 -0.49 2.32
N THR A 10 10.21 -1.33 3.06
CA THR A 10 10.57 -2.73 3.28
C THR A 10 9.58 -3.60 2.53
N ILE A 11 10.06 -4.53 1.71
CA ILE A 11 9.20 -5.44 0.95
C ILE A 11 8.99 -6.71 1.77
N ASP A 12 7.76 -6.86 2.24
CA ASP A 12 7.33 -7.95 3.10
C ASP A 12 6.53 -8.97 2.32
N TYR A 13 6.89 -10.25 2.49
CA TYR A 13 6.09 -11.38 2.06
C TYR A 13 5.02 -11.67 3.11
N ILE A 14 3.74 -11.60 2.72
CA ILE A 14 2.61 -11.76 3.64
C ILE A 14 1.84 -13.05 3.31
N THR A 15 1.64 -13.84 4.36
CA THR A 15 0.80 -15.03 4.32
C THR A 15 -0.50 -14.80 5.08
N GLU A 16 -1.60 -15.32 4.55
CA GLU A 16 -2.87 -15.45 5.27
C GLU A 16 -3.25 -16.93 5.38
N LYS A 17 -3.64 -17.36 6.59
CA LYS A 17 -4.02 -18.75 6.89
C LYS A 17 -2.98 -19.78 6.39
N GLY A 18 -1.69 -19.44 6.53
CA GLY A 18 -0.57 -20.31 6.14
C GLY A 18 -0.27 -20.37 4.64
N LYS A 19 -0.96 -19.60 3.80
CA LYS A 19 -0.72 -19.53 2.35
C LYS A 19 -0.26 -18.15 1.95
N PHE A 20 0.54 -18.07 0.88
CA PHE A 20 0.86 -16.78 0.26
C PHE A 20 -0.42 -16.02 -0.07
N ASP A 21 -0.42 -14.73 0.25
CA ASP A 21 -1.54 -13.84 -0.05
C ASP A 21 -1.09 -12.66 -0.91
N ARG A 22 -0.03 -11.96 -0.48
CA ARG A 22 0.46 -10.73 -1.13
C ARG A 22 1.89 -10.40 -0.72
N CYS A 23 2.56 -9.60 -1.53
CA CYS A 23 3.72 -8.83 -1.07
C CYS A 23 3.30 -7.39 -0.76
N ALA A 24 3.94 -6.77 0.23
CA ALA A 24 3.66 -5.39 0.64
C ALA A 24 4.93 -4.55 0.81
N ALA A 25 4.96 -3.36 0.23
CA ALA A 25 5.91 -2.32 0.54
C ALA A 25 5.43 -1.58 1.80
N THR A 26 6.12 -1.83 2.91
CA THR A 26 5.81 -1.29 4.23
C THR A 26 6.67 -0.07 4.52
N LEU A 27 6.05 1.00 5.02
CA LEU A 27 6.73 2.22 5.45
C LEU A 27 6.25 2.62 6.86
N SER A 28 7.17 3.12 7.70
CA SER A 28 6.93 3.47 9.11
C SER A 28 6.28 2.32 9.91
N PRO A 29 6.98 1.19 10.12
CA PRO A 29 6.42 0.06 10.85
C PRO A 29 5.94 0.47 12.25
N GLY A 30 4.78 -0.05 12.67
CA GLY A 30 4.14 0.31 13.94
C GLY A 30 2.76 0.95 13.75
N PRO A 31 2.30 1.83 14.67
CA PRO A 31 0.93 2.33 14.69
C PRO A 31 0.58 3.25 13.51
N ASN A 32 1.58 3.82 12.83
CA ASN A 32 1.40 4.70 11.66
C ASN A 32 1.80 4.02 10.34
N MET A 33 1.68 2.69 10.26
CA MET A 33 2.22 1.93 9.13
C MET A 33 1.39 2.05 7.84
N LEU A 34 2.04 2.51 6.77
CA LEU A 34 1.56 2.42 5.38
C LEU A 34 1.95 1.06 4.80
N ARG A 35 1.04 0.46 4.02
CA ARG A 35 1.37 -0.66 3.14
C ARG A 35 0.74 -0.48 1.77
N ILE A 36 1.59 -0.53 0.75
CA ILE A 36 1.18 -0.69 -0.65
C ILE A 36 1.40 -2.16 -0.97
N ALA A 37 0.36 -2.88 -1.37
CA ALA A 37 0.42 -4.32 -1.56
C ALA A 37 0.01 -4.73 -2.97
N TYR A 38 0.69 -5.73 -3.49
CA TYR A 38 0.32 -6.42 -4.73
C TYR A 38 -0.06 -7.87 -4.39
N THR A 39 -1.33 -8.19 -4.62
CA THR A 39 -1.92 -9.46 -4.20
C THR A 39 -1.68 -10.57 -5.21
N LYS A 40 -1.83 -11.83 -4.79
CA LYS A 40 -1.86 -12.99 -5.70
C LYS A 40 -2.94 -12.92 -6.79
N GLY A 41 -3.96 -12.08 -6.58
CA GLY A 41 -5.00 -11.77 -7.56
C GLY A 41 -4.60 -10.69 -8.56
N LEU A 42 -3.33 -10.25 -8.53
CA LEU A 42 -2.78 -9.20 -9.39
C LEU A 42 -3.47 -7.83 -9.21
N VAL A 43 -3.99 -7.59 -8.01
CA VAL A 43 -4.64 -6.34 -7.62
C VAL A 43 -3.74 -5.58 -6.67
N TYR A 44 -3.56 -4.29 -6.95
CA TYR A 44 -2.97 -3.34 -6.03
C TYR A 44 -3.96 -2.92 -4.95
N SER A 45 -3.47 -2.82 -3.72
CA SER A 45 -4.24 -2.29 -2.60
C SER A 45 -3.35 -1.47 -1.70
N ILE A 46 -3.92 -0.42 -1.11
CA ILE A 46 -3.22 0.38 -0.12
C ILE A 46 -3.97 0.27 1.19
N SER A 47 -3.20 0.07 2.27
CA SER A 47 -3.73 0.03 3.62
C SER A 47 -3.01 1.00 4.53
N VAL A 48 -3.79 1.66 5.38
CA VAL A 48 -3.38 2.66 6.36
C VAL A 48 -3.87 2.25 7.74
N PRO A 49 -3.38 2.87 8.83
CA PRO A 49 -3.98 2.71 10.14
C PRO A 49 -5.47 3.08 10.10
N GLY A 50 -6.31 2.26 10.71
CA GLY A 50 -7.76 2.43 10.74
C GLY A 50 -8.19 3.52 11.73
N VAL A 51 -9.44 3.96 11.60
CA VAL A 51 -10.16 4.73 12.62
C VAL A 51 -11.16 3.81 13.35
N PRO A 52 -11.49 4.07 14.63
CA PRO A 52 -12.38 3.19 15.42
C PRO A 52 -13.81 3.03 14.87
N VAL A 53 -14.21 3.94 13.98
CA VAL A 53 -15.51 3.95 13.31
C VAL A 53 -15.39 3.35 11.91
N PRO A 54 -16.49 2.82 11.32
CA PRO A 54 -16.48 2.43 9.91
C PRO A 54 -16.11 3.65 9.06
N ALA A 55 -14.91 3.63 8.50
CA ALA A 55 -14.49 4.69 7.61
C ALA A 55 -15.39 4.69 6.37
N ARG A 56 -15.87 5.85 5.96
CA ARG A 56 -16.77 5.99 4.81
C ARG A 56 -15.98 6.16 3.53
N THR A 57 -14.87 6.87 3.61
CA THR A 57 -14.06 7.20 2.45
C THR A 57 -12.57 7.12 2.78
N ILE A 58 -11.79 6.62 1.84
CA ILE A 58 -10.35 6.75 1.78
C ILE A 58 -9.99 7.50 0.51
N ASP A 59 -9.24 8.58 0.65
CA ASP A 59 -8.79 9.45 -0.43
C ASP A 59 -7.28 9.33 -0.59
N PHE A 60 -6.86 8.99 -1.80
CA PHE A 60 -5.47 8.89 -2.20
C PHE A 60 -5.07 10.16 -2.95
N HIS A 61 -4.11 10.92 -2.42
CA HIS A 61 -3.67 12.19 -3.03
C HIS A 61 -2.36 11.98 -3.79
N PHE A 62 -2.48 11.59 -5.07
CA PHE A 62 -1.33 11.19 -5.89
C PHE A 62 -1.18 12.09 -7.11
N GLY A 63 0.03 12.57 -7.38
CA GLY A 63 0.31 13.35 -8.60
C GLY A 63 -0.47 14.67 -8.73
N GLY A 64 -1.01 15.20 -7.63
CA GLY A 64 -1.91 16.37 -7.64
C GLY A 64 -3.39 16.03 -7.88
N GLU A 65 -3.73 14.75 -8.05
CA GLU A 65 -5.09 14.25 -8.18
C GLU A 65 -5.57 13.59 -6.88
N THR A 66 -6.89 13.40 -6.76
CA THR A 66 -7.49 12.69 -5.62
C THR A 66 -8.35 11.54 -6.12
N PHE A 67 -8.09 10.34 -5.58
CA PHE A 67 -8.83 9.13 -5.89
C PHE A 67 -9.53 8.63 -4.63
N SER A 68 -10.86 8.58 -4.68
CA SER A 68 -11.69 8.20 -3.54
C SER A 68 -12.21 6.78 -3.68
N ALA A 69 -12.20 6.03 -2.59
CA ALA A 69 -12.81 4.71 -2.51
C ALA A 69 -13.54 4.50 -1.19
N THR A 70 -14.47 3.55 -1.16
CA THR A 70 -15.03 3.05 0.10
C THR A 70 -14.04 2.04 0.71
N PRO A 71 -13.46 2.32 1.89
CA PRO A 71 -12.48 1.42 2.48
C PRO A 71 -13.15 0.18 3.09
N ALA A 72 -12.51 -0.96 2.92
CA ALA A 72 -12.73 -2.11 3.77
C ALA A 72 -11.91 -1.95 5.06
N THR A 73 -12.40 -2.52 6.16
CA THR A 73 -11.70 -2.52 7.45
C THR A 73 -11.52 -3.94 7.96
N ASP A 74 -10.42 -4.20 8.66
CA ASP A 74 -10.27 -5.49 9.33
C ASP A 74 -11.27 -5.60 10.51
N PRO A 75 -11.60 -6.81 10.99
CA PRO A 75 -12.58 -6.97 12.08
C PRO A 75 -12.22 -6.23 13.37
N LYS A 76 -10.93 -5.99 13.63
CA LYS A 76 -10.45 -5.23 14.80
C LYS A 76 -10.36 -3.72 14.53
N ARG A 77 -10.65 -3.29 13.29
CA ARG A 77 -10.62 -1.89 12.81
C ARG A 77 -9.29 -1.18 13.06
N ILE A 78 -8.20 -1.93 13.10
CA ILE A 78 -6.85 -1.41 13.27
C ILE A 78 -6.27 -0.91 11.94
N ARG A 79 -6.84 -1.35 10.80
CA ARG A 79 -6.43 -0.95 9.46
C ARG A 79 -7.64 -0.77 8.54
N ALA A 80 -7.57 0.26 7.72
CA ALA A 80 -8.44 0.47 6.58
C ALA A 80 -7.65 0.21 5.29
N TRP A 81 -8.31 -0.30 4.27
CA TRP A 81 -7.69 -0.55 2.97
C TRP A 81 -8.69 -0.42 1.83
N ALA A 82 -8.19 -0.08 0.65
CA ALA A 82 -8.95 -0.16 -0.59
C ALA A 82 -8.08 -0.70 -1.72
N ALA A 83 -8.73 -1.31 -2.70
CA ALA A 83 -8.10 -1.58 -3.98
C ALA A 83 -7.81 -0.25 -4.69
N VAL A 84 -6.71 -0.21 -5.43
CA VAL A 84 -6.28 0.97 -6.18
C VAL A 84 -6.30 0.61 -7.65
N ASP A 85 -7.06 1.38 -8.43
CA ASP A 85 -7.18 1.16 -9.86
C ASP A 85 -5.90 1.57 -10.62
N PRO A 86 -5.74 1.16 -11.90
CA PRO A 86 -4.55 1.47 -12.67
C PRO A 86 -4.28 2.98 -12.84
N THR A 87 -5.32 3.82 -12.89
CA THR A 87 -5.14 5.28 -13.03
C THR A 87 -4.51 5.86 -11.77
N ALA A 88 -5.00 5.48 -10.60
CA ALA A 88 -4.42 5.88 -9.32
C ALA A 88 -3.00 5.33 -9.12
N ILE A 89 -2.71 4.11 -9.59
CA ILE A 89 -1.33 3.57 -9.58
C ILE A 89 -0.41 4.37 -10.50
N ASN A 90 -0.87 4.76 -11.69
CA ASN A 90 -0.10 5.62 -12.58
C ASN A 90 0.19 6.98 -11.94
N ALA A 91 -0.80 7.59 -11.28
CA ALA A 91 -0.59 8.82 -10.54
C ALA A 91 0.40 8.62 -9.38
N LEU A 92 0.33 7.50 -8.65
CA LEU A 92 1.26 7.16 -7.58
C LEU A 92 2.71 7.05 -8.08
N MET A 93 2.93 6.57 -9.32
CA MET A 93 4.27 6.52 -9.90
C MET A 93 4.94 7.90 -10.06
N THR A 94 4.14 8.97 -10.13
CA THR A 94 4.63 10.36 -10.23
C THR A 94 4.93 11.01 -8.88
N VAL A 95 4.50 10.39 -7.77
CA VAL A 95 4.62 10.94 -6.43
C VAL A 95 6.09 11.01 -5.99
N GLN A 96 6.46 12.14 -5.39
CA GLN A 96 7.78 12.39 -4.81
C GLN A 96 7.63 13.11 -3.47
N GLY A 97 8.60 12.95 -2.57
CA GLY A 97 8.60 13.62 -1.27
C GLY A 97 7.74 12.90 -0.25
N THR A 98 6.41 12.93 -0.41
CA THR A 98 5.43 12.33 0.52
C THR A 98 4.36 11.52 -0.19
N ILE A 99 3.88 10.46 0.46
CA ILE A 99 2.60 9.81 0.11
C ILE A 99 1.56 10.32 1.08
N ASP A 100 0.52 10.96 0.55
CA ASP A 100 -0.54 11.57 1.33
C ASP A 100 -1.86 10.85 1.11
N ILE A 101 -2.52 10.47 2.20
CA ILE A 101 -3.80 9.73 2.19
C ILE A 101 -4.68 10.29 3.29
N THR A 102 -5.96 10.52 2.97
CA THR A 102 -6.96 10.90 3.96
C THR A 102 -7.93 9.74 4.19
N LEU A 103 -8.19 9.40 5.45
CA LEU A 103 -9.22 8.44 5.84
C LEU A 103 -10.30 9.19 6.63
N ASP A 104 -11.47 9.38 6.02
CA ASP A 104 -12.49 10.34 6.45
C ASP A 104 -11.91 11.73 6.74
N SER A 105 -11.73 12.10 8.00
CA SER A 105 -11.18 13.39 8.43
C SER A 105 -9.71 13.31 8.86
N LYS A 106 -9.12 12.11 8.88
CA LYS A 106 -7.76 11.90 9.35
C LYS A 106 -6.79 11.84 8.17
N ALA A 107 -5.95 12.86 8.08
CA ALA A 107 -4.86 12.89 7.11
C ALA A 107 -3.64 12.12 7.61
N TYR A 108 -2.98 11.43 6.70
CA TYR A 108 -1.72 10.75 6.89
C TYR A 108 -0.74 11.21 5.81
N SER A 109 0.52 11.35 6.21
CA SER A 109 1.62 11.70 5.32
C SER A 109 2.84 10.86 5.65
N TRP A 110 3.43 10.23 4.63
CA TRP A 110 4.61 9.39 4.76
C TRP A 110 5.75 9.90 3.89
N PRO A 111 6.90 10.28 4.48
CA PRO A 111 8.03 10.73 3.69
C PRO A 111 8.66 9.57 2.92
N ILE A 112 8.72 9.72 1.59
CA ILE A 112 9.41 8.81 0.66
C ILE A 112 10.70 9.42 0.10
N GLY A 113 10.92 10.72 0.32
CA GLY A 113 12.09 11.45 -0.17
C GLY A 113 12.19 11.40 -1.68
N ARG A 114 13.36 11.00 -2.21
CA ARG A 114 13.62 10.87 -3.65
C ARG A 114 13.38 9.45 -4.19
N THR A 115 12.74 8.59 -3.41
CA THR A 115 12.45 7.21 -3.83
C THR A 115 11.49 7.24 -5.02
N ARG A 116 11.85 6.54 -6.09
CA ARG A 116 10.96 6.38 -7.24
C ARG A 116 9.94 5.29 -6.92
N MET A 117 8.66 5.61 -7.04
CA MET A 117 7.61 4.63 -6.78
C MET A 117 7.61 3.48 -7.79
N GLU A 118 8.10 3.72 -9.01
CA GLU A 118 8.35 2.66 -10.01
C GLU A 118 9.23 1.53 -9.46
N ASP A 119 10.36 1.85 -8.81
CA ASP A 119 11.26 0.85 -8.23
C ASP A 119 10.56 0.05 -7.11
N VAL A 120 9.70 0.71 -6.35
CA VAL A 120 8.92 0.08 -5.26
C VAL A 120 7.89 -0.88 -5.85
N MET A 121 7.18 -0.49 -6.92
CA MET A 121 6.20 -1.33 -7.59
C MET A 121 6.87 -2.53 -8.26
N VAL A 122 8.00 -2.34 -8.95
CA VAL A 122 8.77 -3.43 -9.56
C VAL A 122 9.22 -4.43 -8.48
N ALA A 123 9.70 -3.96 -7.33
CA ALA A 123 10.08 -4.85 -6.24
C ALA A 123 8.90 -5.62 -5.64
N LEU A 124 7.73 -4.98 -5.55
CA LEU A 124 6.47 -5.61 -5.12
C LEU A 124 6.01 -6.69 -6.08
N GLU A 125 5.94 -6.38 -7.38
CA GLU A 125 5.54 -7.31 -8.42
C GLU A 125 6.49 -8.50 -8.49
N ASN A 126 7.80 -8.26 -8.51
CA ASN A 126 8.81 -9.31 -8.50
C ASN A 126 8.67 -10.24 -7.30
N CYS A 127 8.40 -9.68 -6.11
CA CYS A 127 8.13 -10.48 -4.91
C CYS A 127 6.90 -11.37 -5.10
N THR A 128 5.80 -10.82 -5.61
CA THR A 128 4.55 -11.54 -5.81
C THR A 128 4.67 -12.61 -6.90
N HIS A 129 5.27 -12.30 -8.06
CA HIS A 129 5.49 -13.28 -9.13
C HIS A 129 6.40 -14.42 -8.67
N LYS A 130 7.49 -14.11 -7.98
CA LYS A 130 8.37 -15.10 -7.37
C LYS A 130 7.63 -16.00 -6.37
N ALA A 131 6.78 -15.42 -5.53
CA ALA A 131 5.96 -16.15 -4.57
C ALA A 131 4.93 -17.07 -5.23
N MET A 132 4.44 -16.69 -6.41
CA MET A 132 3.49 -17.47 -7.22
C MET A 132 4.18 -18.52 -8.10
N GLY A 133 5.52 -18.52 -8.18
CA GLY A 133 6.27 -19.43 -9.04
C GLY A 133 6.26 -19.05 -10.52
N HIS A 134 5.93 -17.79 -10.85
CA HIS A 134 5.99 -17.26 -12.19
C HIS A 134 7.40 -16.67 -12.41
N TYR A 135 8.16 -17.26 -13.35
CA TYR A 135 9.47 -16.79 -13.81
C TYR A 135 9.48 -16.79 -15.33
#